data_AF-A0A452IQI2-F1
#
_entry.id   AF-A0A452IQI2-F1
#
_cell.length_a   1.000
_cell.length_b   1.000
_cell.length_c   1.000
_cell.angle_alpha   90.00
_cell.angle_beta   90.00
_cell.angle_gamma   90.00
#
_symmetry.space_group_name_H-M   'P 1'
#
loop_
_entity.id
_entity.type
_entity.pdbx_description
1 polymer ?
#
loop_
_entity_poly.entity_id
_entity_poly.type
_entity_poly.pdbx_seq_one_letter_code
_entity_poly.pdbx_strand_id
1 'polypeptide(L)'
;MVSSFDVGEDKIRIGLIQYSDAPHTEFFLNTYHRKEYILEKIQKLHYKGGGTETGQSLQFMLENHFKKTAGSRREEGVPQIAVLITDGQAQDNIQEPAKEIKDAGITLYAIGIKGASLVELREIASDPDDKHVYEVEDFTDLQDISHNMLEVLCTTVEEVNQIAHVSQATLADIVFLVDTSTSIGQENFQKVKNFLYTLVSSLNVSSDQIRVGLAQYSDETFTVFLLNQYSLKSDILEQIQNLPYRSGGSYTGTALDFVRTTYFTESAGSRVLENVPQVVILVTDGESNDEVKMPANKLKARGISVYVIGINVQDTTKLQEIANKPLNKFLFSIDSYDVLQDLPRSLLQTMCFAIESQIKGK
;
A
#
# COMPACT_ATOMS: atom_id res chain seq x y z
N MET A 1 16.08 -14.21 1.25
CA MET A 1 15.24 -13.93 0.06
C MET A 1 14.57 -15.18 -0.50
N VAL A 2 15.24 -16.07 -1.26
CA VAL A 2 14.57 -17.22 -1.92
C VAL A 2 13.82 -18.16 -0.97
N SER A 3 14.33 -18.34 0.25
CA SER A 3 13.68 -19.16 1.28
C SER A 3 12.23 -18.76 1.58
N SER A 4 11.90 -17.47 1.40
CA SER A 4 10.59 -16.90 1.71
C SER A 4 9.56 -17.02 0.60
N PHE A 5 9.96 -17.42 -0.62
CA PHE A 5 9.06 -17.48 -1.78
C PHE A 5 8.41 -18.86 -1.96
N ASP A 6 7.15 -18.94 -2.38
CA ASP A 6 6.51 -20.21 -2.75
C ASP A 6 6.85 -20.56 -4.22
N VAL A 7 7.96 -21.27 -4.42
CA VAL A 7 8.48 -21.63 -5.75
C VAL A 7 7.71 -22.80 -6.34
N GLY A 8 7.34 -22.68 -7.61
CA GLY A 8 6.65 -23.73 -8.35
C GLY A 8 6.43 -23.35 -9.81
N GLU A 9 6.06 -24.32 -10.63
CA GLU A 9 5.80 -24.11 -12.06
C GLU A 9 4.67 -23.09 -12.30
N ASP A 10 3.60 -23.18 -11.53
CA ASP A 10 2.46 -22.23 -11.58
C ASP A 10 2.53 -21.14 -10.51
N LYS A 11 3.55 -21.16 -9.64
CA LYS A 11 3.72 -20.23 -8.52
C LYS A 11 4.83 -19.22 -8.81
N ILE A 12 5.81 -19.01 -7.93
CA ILE A 12 6.94 -18.12 -8.20
C ILE A 12 8.00 -18.87 -9.01
N ARG A 13 8.42 -18.25 -10.12
CA ARG A 13 9.54 -18.71 -10.96
C ARG A 13 10.73 -17.79 -10.70
N ILE A 14 11.92 -18.36 -10.52
CA ILE A 14 13.13 -17.61 -10.19
C ILE A 14 14.21 -18.00 -11.18
N GLY A 15 14.81 -16.99 -11.80
CA GLY A 15 16.02 -17.09 -12.61
C GLY A 15 17.15 -16.36 -11.91
N LEU A 16 18.39 -16.67 -12.28
CA LEU A 16 19.56 -16.04 -11.72
C LEU A 16 20.60 -15.74 -12.81
N ILE A 17 21.04 -14.49 -12.81
CA ILE A 17 22.17 -14.01 -13.58
C ILE A 17 23.26 -13.62 -12.58
N GLN A 18 24.49 -14.01 -12.89
CA GLN A 18 25.67 -13.48 -12.23
C GLN A 18 26.43 -12.63 -13.25
N TYR A 19 26.87 -11.43 -12.87
CA TYR A 19 27.58 -10.54 -13.78
C TYR A 19 28.83 -9.95 -13.12
N SER A 20 29.79 -9.60 -13.97
CA SER A 20 30.97 -8.79 -13.65
C SER A 20 31.40 -8.05 -14.92
N ASP A 21 32.42 -8.53 -15.63
CA ASP A 21 32.81 -8.05 -16.98
C ASP A 21 31.79 -8.45 -18.06
N ALA A 22 31.04 -9.53 -17.81
CA ALA A 22 29.98 -10.00 -18.70
C ALA A 22 28.89 -10.73 -17.89
N PRO A 23 27.61 -10.60 -18.27
CA PRO A 23 26.53 -11.34 -17.63
C PRO A 23 26.54 -12.81 -18.03
N HIS A 24 26.23 -13.67 -17.06
CA HIS A 24 26.14 -15.11 -17.24
C HIS A 24 24.86 -15.65 -16.60
N THR A 25 24.13 -16.48 -17.35
CA THR A 25 22.96 -17.17 -16.82
C THR A 25 23.38 -18.35 -15.96
N GLU A 26 23.06 -18.33 -14.67
CA GLU A 26 23.22 -19.49 -13.79
C GLU A 26 22.05 -20.48 -13.94
N PHE A 27 20.84 -19.94 -14.10
CA PHE A 27 19.63 -20.69 -14.49
C PHE A 27 18.50 -19.73 -14.89
N PHE A 28 17.59 -20.21 -15.74
CA PHE A 28 16.41 -19.45 -16.20
C PHE A 28 15.20 -19.64 -15.27
N LEU A 29 14.17 -18.81 -15.46
CA LEU A 29 12.92 -18.84 -14.67
C LEU A 29 12.21 -20.21 -14.71
N ASN A 30 12.35 -20.96 -15.81
CA ASN A 30 11.79 -22.31 -15.97
C ASN A 30 12.76 -23.46 -15.66
N THR A 31 13.98 -23.19 -15.16
CA THR A 31 14.97 -24.26 -14.94
C THR A 31 14.64 -25.12 -13.71
N TYR A 32 14.23 -24.49 -12.60
CA TYR A 32 13.92 -25.19 -11.36
C TYR A 32 12.51 -24.85 -10.88
N HIS A 33 11.74 -25.89 -10.54
CA HIS A 33 10.37 -25.76 -10.02
C HIS A 33 10.26 -26.10 -8.53
N ARG A 34 11.40 -26.35 -7.88
CA ARG A 34 11.48 -26.66 -6.44
C ARG A 34 12.52 -25.77 -5.79
N LYS A 35 12.13 -25.17 -4.66
CA LYS A 35 12.94 -24.23 -3.89
C LYS A 35 14.28 -24.82 -3.49
N GLU A 36 14.31 -26.10 -3.13
CA GLU A 36 15.49 -26.79 -2.63
C GLU A 36 16.63 -26.79 -3.66
N TYR A 37 16.32 -27.02 -4.95
CA TYR A 37 17.33 -27.03 -6.01
C TYR A 37 17.90 -25.64 -6.30
N ILE A 38 17.06 -24.60 -6.19
CA ILE A 38 17.50 -23.22 -6.33
C ILE A 38 18.47 -22.86 -5.19
N LEU A 39 18.10 -23.18 -3.95
CA LEU A 39 18.94 -22.93 -2.78
C LEU A 39 20.27 -23.69 -2.87
N GLU A 40 20.25 -24.95 -3.31
CA GLU A 40 21.45 -25.75 -3.52
C GLU A 40 22.36 -25.14 -4.59
N LYS A 41 21.80 -24.68 -5.72
CA LYS A 41 22.56 -24.03 -6.79
C LYS A 41 23.16 -22.71 -6.32
N ILE A 42 22.42 -21.90 -5.55
CA ILE A 42 22.91 -20.65 -4.97
C ILE A 42 24.09 -20.90 -4.02
N GLN A 43 24.02 -21.92 -3.17
CA GLN A 43 25.12 -22.27 -2.26
C GLN A 43 26.40 -22.70 -2.97
N LYS A 44 26.30 -23.14 -4.24
CA LYS A 44 27.41 -23.59 -5.07
C LYS A 44 27.91 -22.52 -6.04
N LEU A 45 27.43 -21.29 -5.94
CA LEU A 45 27.90 -20.21 -6.80
C LEU A 45 29.36 -19.87 -6.49
N HIS A 46 30.15 -19.76 -7.55
CA HIS A 46 31.53 -19.31 -7.45
C HIS A 46 31.62 -17.84 -7.81
N TYR A 47 32.35 -17.07 -7.00
CA TYR A 47 32.65 -15.68 -7.32
C TYR A 47 33.50 -15.63 -8.59
N LYS A 48 33.06 -14.87 -9.60
CA LYS A 48 33.74 -14.77 -10.90
C LYS A 48 34.82 -13.69 -10.92
N GLY A 49 34.71 -12.67 -10.06
CA GLY A 49 35.57 -11.48 -10.13
C GLY A 49 35.40 -10.71 -11.45
N GLY A 50 36.04 -9.55 -11.56
CA GLY A 50 35.97 -8.69 -12.75
C GLY A 50 35.44 -7.30 -12.45
N GLY A 51 35.08 -6.58 -13.51
CA GLY A 51 34.43 -5.28 -13.48
C GLY A 51 32.96 -5.32 -13.11
N THR A 52 32.27 -4.20 -13.33
CA THR A 52 30.88 -3.97 -12.90
C THR A 52 30.05 -3.44 -14.09
N GLU A 53 29.87 -4.28 -15.11
CA GLU A 53 29.10 -3.97 -16.33
C GLU A 53 27.59 -4.14 -16.07
N THR A 54 27.05 -3.23 -15.25
CA THR A 54 25.67 -3.27 -14.76
C THR A 54 24.66 -3.02 -15.88
N GLY A 55 24.92 -2.05 -16.75
CA GLY A 55 24.04 -1.74 -17.88
C GLY A 55 23.87 -2.93 -18.82
N GLN A 56 24.99 -3.57 -19.19
CA GLN A 56 25.00 -4.77 -20.02
C GLN A 56 24.24 -5.93 -19.34
N SER A 57 24.36 -6.09 -18.03
CA SER A 57 23.63 -7.09 -17.26
C SER A 57 22.11 -6.87 -17.27
N LEU A 58 21.66 -5.61 -17.11
CA LEU A 58 20.26 -5.23 -17.22
C LEU A 58 19.71 -5.54 -18.62
N GLN A 59 20.43 -5.15 -19.67
CA GLN A 59 20.03 -5.46 -21.04
C GLN A 59 19.94 -6.98 -21.27
N PHE A 60 20.95 -7.72 -20.81
CA PHE A 60 20.99 -9.16 -20.93
C PHE A 60 19.81 -9.83 -20.21
N MET A 61 19.42 -9.33 -19.04
CA MET A 61 18.26 -9.81 -18.30
C MET A 61 16.96 -9.65 -19.10
N LEU A 62 16.75 -8.48 -19.70
CA LEU A 62 15.57 -8.20 -20.53
C LEU A 62 15.53 -9.08 -21.79
N GLU A 63 16.68 -9.27 -22.43
CA GLU A 63 16.79 -10.02 -23.69
C GLU A 63 16.74 -11.54 -23.52
N ASN A 64 17.16 -12.07 -22.37
CA ASN A 64 17.35 -13.51 -22.19
C ASN A 64 16.45 -14.11 -21.12
N HIS A 65 16.18 -13.42 -20.01
CA HIS A 65 15.45 -14.00 -18.86
C HIS A 65 13.97 -13.64 -18.90
N PHE A 66 13.62 -12.40 -19.28
CA PHE A 66 12.22 -11.98 -19.44
C PHE A 66 11.61 -12.37 -20.80
N LYS A 67 11.96 -13.57 -21.28
CA LYS A 67 11.41 -14.19 -22.49
C LYS A 67 10.56 -15.41 -22.14
N LYS A 68 9.54 -15.66 -22.94
CA LYS A 68 8.67 -16.84 -22.81
C LYS A 68 9.47 -18.15 -22.84
N THR A 69 10.47 -18.24 -23.72
CA THR A 69 11.37 -19.39 -23.85
C THR A 69 12.21 -19.65 -22.59
N ALA A 70 12.49 -18.61 -21.81
CA ALA A 70 13.20 -18.69 -20.54
C ALA A 70 12.25 -18.85 -19.33
N GLY A 71 10.94 -18.96 -19.55
CA GLY A 71 9.95 -19.18 -18.50
C GLY A 71 9.24 -17.94 -17.98
N SER A 72 9.50 -16.76 -18.56
CA SER A 72 8.74 -15.55 -18.23
C SER A 72 7.28 -15.70 -18.64
N ARG A 73 6.40 -15.24 -17.76
CA ARG A 73 4.94 -15.22 -17.96
C ARG A 73 4.40 -13.80 -18.13
N ARG A 74 5.25 -12.88 -18.59
CA ARG A 74 4.88 -11.48 -18.82
C ARG A 74 3.69 -11.34 -19.75
N GLU A 75 3.67 -12.12 -20.85
CA GLU A 75 2.57 -12.14 -21.82
C GLU A 75 1.27 -12.73 -21.24
N GLU A 76 1.35 -13.47 -20.13
CA GLU A 76 0.21 -14.03 -19.41
C GLU A 76 -0.29 -13.08 -18.31
N GLY A 77 0.25 -11.85 -18.24
CA GLY A 77 -0.13 -10.85 -17.24
C GLY A 77 0.48 -11.08 -15.86
N VAL A 78 1.36 -12.08 -15.71
CA VAL A 78 2.10 -12.27 -14.45
C VAL A 78 3.16 -11.18 -14.35
N PRO A 79 3.31 -10.47 -13.22
CA PRO A 79 4.35 -9.46 -13.09
C PRO A 79 5.71 -10.06 -13.16
N GLN A 80 6.60 -9.18 -13.53
CA GLN A 80 7.99 -9.45 -13.65
C GLN A 80 8.71 -8.55 -12.65
N ILE A 81 9.54 -9.15 -11.82
CA ILE A 81 10.38 -8.44 -10.86
C ILE A 81 11.83 -8.74 -11.22
N ALA A 82 12.61 -7.68 -11.35
CA ALA A 82 14.06 -7.73 -11.47
C ALA A 82 14.68 -7.24 -10.16
N VAL A 83 15.69 -7.95 -9.67
CA VAL A 83 16.45 -7.55 -8.47
C VAL A 83 17.91 -7.48 -8.85
N LEU A 84 18.46 -6.28 -8.82
CA LEU A 84 19.88 -6.03 -8.99
C LEU A 84 20.55 -5.95 -7.61
N ILE A 85 21.65 -6.68 -7.43
CA ILE A 85 22.52 -6.59 -6.25
C ILE A 85 23.92 -6.23 -6.74
N THR A 86 24.48 -5.12 -6.25
CA THR A 86 25.82 -4.64 -6.61
C THR A 86 26.56 -4.11 -5.39
N ASP A 87 27.89 -4.20 -5.38
CA ASP A 87 28.76 -3.67 -4.34
C ASP A 87 29.66 -2.51 -4.82
N GLY A 88 29.44 -2.02 -6.04
CA GLY A 88 30.26 -0.95 -6.63
C GLY A 88 29.55 -0.15 -7.73
N GLN A 89 30.26 0.87 -8.21
CA GLN A 89 29.81 1.73 -9.31
C GLN A 89 29.86 1.00 -10.65
N ALA A 90 28.86 1.25 -11.49
CA ALA A 90 28.83 0.74 -12.85
C ALA A 90 29.95 1.33 -13.71
N GLN A 91 30.48 0.50 -14.63
CA GLN A 91 31.56 0.90 -15.55
C GLN A 91 31.03 1.19 -16.97
N ASP A 92 29.72 1.06 -17.15
CA ASP A 92 28.97 1.24 -18.39
C ASP A 92 27.70 2.09 -18.19
N ASN A 93 26.96 2.31 -19.27
CA ASN A 93 25.72 3.09 -19.24
C ASN A 93 24.58 2.29 -18.61
N ILE A 94 24.09 2.73 -17.44
CA ILE A 94 22.97 2.11 -16.73
C ILE A 94 21.61 2.72 -17.09
N GLN A 95 21.58 3.94 -17.60
CA GLN A 95 20.35 4.72 -17.74
C GLN A 95 19.38 4.10 -18.76
N GLU A 96 19.86 3.82 -19.96
CA GLU A 96 19.03 3.27 -21.03
C GLU A 96 18.55 1.85 -20.70
N PRO A 97 19.41 0.90 -20.28
CA PRO A 97 18.96 -0.45 -19.93
C PRO A 97 17.98 -0.50 -18.75
N ALA A 98 18.20 0.32 -17.72
CA ALA A 98 17.27 0.42 -16.59
C ALA A 98 15.90 0.96 -17.04
N LYS A 99 15.91 1.98 -17.89
CA LYS A 99 14.68 2.53 -18.48
C LYS A 99 13.96 1.48 -19.33
N GLU A 100 14.65 0.71 -20.16
CA GLU A 100 14.03 -0.33 -20.99
C GLU A 100 13.34 -1.41 -20.15
N ILE A 101 13.93 -1.82 -19.03
CA ILE A 101 13.30 -2.75 -18.08
C ILE A 101 12.03 -2.12 -17.47
N LYS A 102 12.12 -0.85 -17.02
CA LYS A 102 10.98 -0.14 -16.43
C LYS A 102 9.84 0.08 -17.43
N ASP A 103 10.15 0.51 -18.65
CA ASP A 103 9.21 0.70 -19.76
C ASP A 103 8.59 -0.65 -20.20
N ALA A 104 9.29 -1.76 -19.96
CA ALA A 104 8.76 -3.10 -20.12
C ALA A 104 7.76 -3.50 -19.00
N GLY A 105 7.46 -2.63 -18.03
CA GLY A 105 6.56 -2.94 -16.92
C GLY A 105 7.12 -4.01 -15.98
N ILE A 106 8.45 -4.11 -15.90
CA ILE A 106 9.16 -4.96 -14.95
C ILE A 106 9.53 -4.07 -13.76
N THR A 107 9.11 -4.44 -12.56
CA THR A 107 9.51 -3.73 -11.34
C THR A 107 10.97 -4.04 -11.02
N LEU A 108 11.81 -3.02 -11.03
CA LEU A 108 13.25 -3.14 -10.85
C LEU A 108 13.65 -2.65 -9.45
N TYR A 109 14.19 -3.56 -8.64
CA TYR A 109 14.77 -3.29 -7.33
C TYR A 109 16.30 -3.17 -7.45
N ALA A 110 16.89 -2.19 -6.78
CA ALA A 110 18.34 -1.99 -6.74
C ALA A 110 18.84 -2.07 -5.29
N ILE A 111 19.78 -2.99 -5.05
CA ILE A 111 20.35 -3.25 -3.73
C ILE A 111 21.85 -2.99 -3.81
N GLY A 112 22.29 -1.96 -3.11
CA GLY A 112 23.69 -1.61 -2.93
C GLY A 112 24.27 -2.21 -1.66
N ILE A 113 25.39 -2.89 -1.78
CA ILE A 113 26.21 -3.32 -0.64
C ILE A 113 27.41 -2.38 -0.56
N LYS A 114 27.75 -1.92 0.66
CA LYS A 114 28.98 -1.20 1.03
C LYS A 114 29.83 -0.65 -0.15
N GLY A 115 29.60 0.60 -0.54
CA GLY A 115 30.38 1.29 -1.58
C GLY A 115 29.66 1.44 -2.93
N ALA A 116 28.47 0.85 -3.07
CA ALA A 116 27.56 1.15 -4.17
C ALA A 116 27.14 2.63 -4.20
N SER A 117 26.95 3.19 -5.40
CA SER A 117 26.52 4.58 -5.59
C SER A 117 25.01 4.68 -5.45
N LEU A 118 24.53 5.33 -4.39
CA LEU A 118 23.09 5.56 -4.18
C LEU A 118 22.43 6.27 -5.37
N VAL A 119 23.14 7.17 -6.05
CA VAL A 119 22.63 7.87 -7.23
C VAL A 119 22.36 6.88 -8.37
N GLU A 120 23.27 5.94 -8.61
CA GLU A 120 23.10 4.90 -9.63
C GLU A 120 21.97 3.94 -9.25
N LEU A 121 21.86 3.56 -7.97
CA LEU A 121 20.79 2.67 -7.50
C LEU A 121 19.41 3.28 -7.73
N ARG A 122 19.24 4.58 -7.47
CA ARG A 122 18.00 5.33 -7.74
C ARG A 122 17.69 5.43 -9.22
N GLU A 123 18.71 5.62 -10.06
CA GLU A 123 18.54 5.65 -11.50
C GLU A 123 18.08 4.29 -12.06
N ILE A 124 18.60 3.20 -11.47
CA ILE A 124 18.27 1.82 -11.84
C ILE A 124 16.87 1.46 -11.36
N ALA A 125 16.55 1.69 -10.09
CA ALA A 125 15.31 1.24 -9.48
C ALA A 125 14.05 1.88 -10.10
N SER A 126 12.91 1.23 -9.88
CA SER A 126 11.59 1.79 -10.17
C SER A 126 11.16 2.80 -9.10
N ASP A 127 10.34 3.78 -9.47
CA ASP A 127 9.77 4.69 -8.48
C ASP A 127 8.72 3.98 -7.60
N PRO A 128 8.56 4.37 -6.33
CA PRO A 128 9.37 5.35 -5.61
C PRO A 128 10.63 4.71 -4.98
N ASP A 129 11.69 5.53 -4.83
CA ASP A 129 12.99 5.11 -4.30
C ASP A 129 12.90 4.44 -2.92
N ASP A 130 12.04 4.93 -2.04
CA ASP A 130 11.85 4.42 -0.67
C ASP A 130 11.31 2.99 -0.62
N LYS A 131 10.82 2.46 -1.75
CA LYS A 131 10.33 1.08 -1.89
C LYS A 131 11.26 0.17 -2.67
N HIS A 132 12.06 0.71 -3.60
CA HIS A 132 12.80 -0.11 -4.56
C HIS A 132 14.33 0.04 -4.47
N VAL A 133 14.83 0.99 -3.67
CA VAL A 133 16.26 1.21 -3.43
C VAL A 133 16.62 0.78 -2.01
N TYR A 134 17.66 -0.04 -1.88
CA TYR A 134 18.15 -0.51 -0.59
C TYR A 134 19.66 -0.37 -0.52
N GLU A 135 20.13 0.25 0.55
CA GLU A 135 21.54 0.22 0.94
C GLU A 135 21.66 -0.67 2.17
N VAL A 136 22.47 -1.72 2.08
CA VAL A 136 22.64 -2.68 3.17
C VAL A 136 24.10 -2.72 3.60
N GLU A 137 24.33 -2.70 4.92
CA GLU A 137 25.69 -2.82 5.46
C GLU A 137 26.18 -4.27 5.41
N ASP A 138 25.26 -5.23 5.59
CA ASP A 138 25.48 -6.66 5.42
C ASP A 138 24.23 -7.38 4.89
N PHE A 139 24.35 -8.67 4.57
CA PHE A 139 23.29 -9.45 3.94
C PHE A 139 22.09 -9.75 4.87
N THR A 140 22.12 -9.34 6.14
CA THR A 140 21.02 -9.60 7.09
C THR A 140 19.80 -8.69 6.87
N ASP A 141 19.98 -7.55 6.22
CA ASP A 141 18.92 -6.59 5.88
C ASP A 141 18.09 -7.00 4.63
N LEU A 142 18.42 -8.13 3.99
CA LEU A 142 17.69 -8.66 2.83
C LEU A 142 16.28 -9.20 3.17
N GLN A 143 15.90 -9.24 4.45
CA GLN A 143 14.57 -9.71 4.88
C GLN A 143 13.46 -8.74 4.51
N ASP A 144 13.70 -7.43 4.62
CA ASP A 144 12.70 -6.40 4.32
C ASP A 144 12.41 -6.34 2.81
N ILE A 145 13.46 -6.49 2.00
CA ILE A 145 13.36 -6.67 0.54
C ILE A 145 12.48 -7.86 0.19
N SER A 146 12.68 -8.98 0.88
CA SER A 146 11.89 -10.20 0.65
C SER A 146 10.40 -9.98 0.90
N HIS A 147 10.05 -9.17 1.92
CA HIS A 147 8.65 -8.83 2.23
C HIS A 147 8.05 -7.86 1.21
N ASN A 148 8.78 -6.83 0.81
CA ASN A 148 8.29 -5.84 -0.17
C ASN A 148 8.13 -6.46 -1.57
N MET A 149 9.01 -7.38 -1.95
CA MET A 149 8.84 -8.17 -3.18
C MET A 149 7.63 -9.11 -3.11
N LEU A 150 7.40 -9.75 -1.95
CA LEU A 150 6.19 -10.55 -1.74
C LEU A 150 4.93 -9.69 -1.87
N GLU A 151 4.95 -8.46 -1.38
CA GLU A 151 3.83 -7.52 -1.53
C GLU A 151 3.51 -7.26 -3.02
N VAL A 152 4.52 -6.92 -3.85
CA VAL A 152 4.34 -6.69 -5.29
C VAL A 152 3.93 -7.96 -6.07
N LEU A 153 4.38 -9.15 -5.66
CA LEU A 153 3.93 -10.41 -6.26
C LEU A 153 2.52 -10.80 -5.82
N CYS A 154 2.14 -10.46 -4.59
CA CYS A 154 0.80 -10.67 -4.08
C CYS A 154 -0.20 -9.70 -4.73
N THR A 155 0.20 -8.47 -5.08
CA THR A 155 -0.70 -7.49 -5.69
C THR A 155 -1.18 -7.87 -7.09
N THR A 156 -0.67 -8.94 -7.69
CA THR A 156 -0.68 -9.07 -9.15
C THR A 156 -1.02 -10.46 -9.69
N VAL A 157 -0.99 -11.50 -8.86
CA VAL A 157 -1.95 -12.60 -9.01
C VAL A 157 -3.36 -12.10 -8.63
N GLU A 158 -3.41 -11.03 -7.86
CA GLU A 158 -4.63 -10.36 -7.47
C GLU A 158 -5.10 -9.34 -8.50
N GLU A 159 -4.28 -8.63 -9.29
CA GLU A 159 -4.78 -7.59 -10.21
C GLU A 159 -5.64 -8.08 -11.40
N VAL A 160 -5.43 -9.29 -11.92
CA VAL A 160 -6.34 -9.86 -12.95
C VAL A 160 -7.66 -10.33 -12.32
N ASN A 161 -7.67 -10.60 -11.01
CA ASN A 161 -8.88 -10.95 -10.25
C ASN A 161 -9.47 -9.78 -9.45
N GLN A 162 -8.78 -8.66 -9.23
CA GLN A 162 -9.20 -7.61 -8.29
C GLN A 162 -10.10 -6.56 -8.90
N ILE A 163 -10.20 -6.45 -10.23
CA ILE A 163 -11.37 -5.78 -10.81
C ILE A 163 -12.66 -6.57 -10.47
N ALA A 164 -12.54 -7.88 -10.22
CA ALA A 164 -13.63 -8.71 -9.70
C ALA A 164 -13.62 -8.89 -8.16
N HIS A 165 -12.56 -8.50 -7.44
CA HIS A 165 -12.36 -8.80 -6.00
C HIS A 165 -12.17 -7.56 -5.10
N VAL A 166 -12.24 -6.33 -5.63
CA VAL A 166 -12.71 -5.16 -4.83
C VAL A 166 -14.15 -5.43 -4.31
N SER A 167 -14.84 -6.42 -4.90
CA SER A 167 -16.12 -6.95 -4.46
C SER A 167 -16.08 -7.80 -3.18
N GLN A 168 -14.93 -8.10 -2.55
CA GLN A 168 -14.88 -9.01 -1.38
C GLN A 168 -14.76 -8.36 -0.01
N ALA A 169 -14.52 -7.05 0.11
CA ALA A 169 -15.00 -6.31 1.27
C ALA A 169 -16.53 -6.15 1.14
N THR A 170 -17.28 -7.25 1.24
CA THR A 170 -18.74 -7.22 1.13
C THR A 170 -19.40 -6.77 2.42
N LEU A 171 -18.70 -6.73 3.55
CA LEU A 171 -19.34 -6.59 4.85
C LEU A 171 -18.46 -5.78 5.80
N ALA A 172 -18.84 -4.52 6.02
CA ALA A 172 -18.20 -3.63 6.99
C ALA A 172 -19.15 -2.49 7.39
N ASP A 173 -18.92 -1.92 8.56
CA ASP A 173 -19.49 -0.64 8.97
C ASP A 173 -18.38 0.40 8.99
N ILE A 174 -18.47 1.37 8.07
CA ILE A 174 -17.43 2.37 7.82
C ILE A 174 -17.96 3.73 8.26
N VAL A 175 -17.23 4.41 9.14
CA VAL A 175 -17.51 5.79 9.52
C VAL A 175 -16.39 6.68 9.03
N PHE A 176 -16.74 7.61 8.13
CA PHE A 176 -15.87 8.71 7.77
C PHE A 176 -15.90 9.77 8.85
N LEU A 177 -14.73 10.14 9.37
CA LEU A 177 -14.57 11.23 10.30
C LEU A 177 -13.77 12.34 9.63
N VAL A 178 -14.42 13.45 9.31
CA VAL A 178 -13.86 14.48 8.43
C VAL A 178 -13.60 15.76 9.20
N ASP A 179 -12.34 16.17 9.24
CA ASP A 179 -11.94 17.48 9.72
C ASP A 179 -12.48 18.56 8.76
N THR A 180 -13.10 19.59 9.32
CA THR A 180 -13.65 20.75 8.60
C THR A 180 -13.20 22.07 9.21
N SER A 181 -12.07 22.04 9.91
CA SER A 181 -11.42 23.17 10.54
C SER A 181 -10.96 24.21 9.52
N THR A 182 -10.58 25.39 10.06
CA THR A 182 -10.18 26.55 9.28
C THR A 182 -8.92 26.30 8.45
N SER A 183 -8.00 25.46 8.94
CA SER A 183 -6.70 25.19 8.30
C SER A 183 -6.83 24.45 6.97
N ILE A 184 -7.91 23.70 6.79
CA ILE A 184 -8.23 23.02 5.52
C ILE A 184 -8.60 24.06 4.46
N GLY A 185 -9.54 24.95 4.78
CA GLY A 185 -10.07 25.94 3.84
C GLY A 185 -11.13 25.37 2.88
N GLN A 186 -12.00 26.24 2.40
CA GLN A 186 -13.19 25.86 1.62
C GLN A 186 -12.85 25.17 0.29
N GLU A 187 -11.77 25.58 -0.38
CA GLU A 187 -11.35 24.99 -1.66
C GLU A 187 -10.85 23.55 -1.48
N ASN A 188 -9.96 23.31 -0.50
CA ASN A 188 -9.46 21.96 -0.21
C ASN A 188 -10.56 21.06 0.33
N PHE A 189 -11.52 21.60 1.07
CA PHE A 189 -12.68 20.83 1.53
C PHE A 189 -13.50 20.27 0.36
N GLN A 190 -13.55 20.97 -0.79
CA GLN A 190 -14.18 20.42 -1.99
C GLN A 190 -13.43 19.19 -2.53
N LYS A 191 -12.10 19.17 -2.42
CA LYS A 191 -11.27 18.01 -2.80
C LYS A 191 -11.53 16.83 -1.86
N VAL A 192 -11.70 17.08 -0.55
CA VAL A 192 -12.12 16.06 0.43
C VAL A 192 -13.49 15.48 0.08
N LYS A 193 -14.48 16.32 -0.26
CA LYS A 193 -15.81 15.85 -0.70
C LYS A 193 -15.73 14.96 -1.94
N ASN A 194 -14.93 15.35 -2.93
CA ASN A 194 -14.74 14.57 -4.15
C ASN A 194 -14.07 13.22 -3.84
N PHE A 195 -13.08 13.20 -2.95
CA PHE A 195 -12.45 11.97 -2.48
C PHE A 195 -13.45 11.01 -1.81
N LEU A 196 -14.24 11.52 -0.85
CA LEU A 196 -15.29 10.73 -0.19
C LEU A 196 -16.30 10.19 -1.21
N TYR A 197 -16.71 11.01 -2.17
CA TYR A 197 -17.63 10.62 -3.24
C TYR A 197 -17.05 9.46 -4.07
N THR A 198 -15.81 9.60 -4.56
CA THR A 198 -15.14 8.57 -5.38
C THR A 198 -14.98 7.26 -4.61
N LEU A 199 -14.57 7.35 -3.34
CA LEU A 199 -14.40 6.19 -2.49
C LEU A 199 -15.74 5.47 -2.23
N VAL A 200 -16.77 6.20 -1.80
CA VAL A 200 -18.10 5.62 -1.54
C VAL A 200 -18.76 5.09 -2.80
N SER A 201 -18.56 5.74 -3.95
CA SER A 201 -19.04 5.25 -5.25
C SER A 201 -18.51 3.85 -5.56
N SER A 202 -17.25 3.61 -5.18
CA SER A 202 -16.53 2.35 -5.38
C SER A 202 -16.89 1.24 -4.36
N LEU A 203 -17.55 1.58 -3.24
CA LEU A 203 -17.95 0.62 -2.21
C LEU A 203 -19.29 -0.06 -2.56
N ASN A 204 -19.48 -1.31 -2.16
CA ASN A 204 -20.76 -1.99 -2.33
C ASN A 204 -21.74 -1.69 -1.17
N VAL A 205 -22.27 -0.47 -1.17
CA VAL A 205 -23.14 0.06 -0.12
C VAL A 205 -24.53 -0.57 -0.18
N SER A 206 -24.93 -1.24 0.90
CA SER A 206 -26.29 -1.72 1.13
C SER A 206 -26.48 -2.05 2.64
N SER A 207 -27.72 -2.28 3.06
CA SER A 207 -28.04 -2.62 4.46
C SER A 207 -27.44 -3.95 4.93
N ASP A 208 -27.23 -4.89 4.02
CA ASP A 208 -26.67 -6.22 4.26
C ASP A 208 -25.17 -6.32 3.93
N GLN A 209 -24.62 -5.35 3.20
CA GLN A 209 -23.21 -5.34 2.79
C GLN A 209 -22.43 -4.24 3.53
N ILE A 210 -22.01 -3.17 2.86
CA ILE A 210 -21.32 -2.05 3.50
C ILE A 210 -22.32 -1.00 3.99
N ARG A 211 -22.25 -0.66 5.27
CA ARG A 211 -22.94 0.52 5.84
C ARG A 211 -21.95 1.66 5.98
N VAL A 212 -22.39 2.87 5.64
CA VAL A 212 -21.55 4.08 5.71
C VAL A 212 -22.20 5.11 6.62
N GLY A 213 -21.42 5.64 7.55
CA GLY A 213 -21.74 6.81 8.35
C GLY A 213 -20.74 7.93 8.05
N LEU A 214 -21.16 9.17 8.26
CA LEU A 214 -20.30 10.34 8.06
C LEU A 214 -20.49 11.31 9.23
N ALA A 215 -19.39 11.55 9.94
CA ALA A 215 -19.24 12.58 10.93
C ALA A 215 -18.29 13.66 10.40
N GLN A 216 -18.57 14.92 10.73
CA GLN A 216 -17.62 16.01 10.52
C GLN A 216 -17.35 16.71 11.84
N TYR A 217 -16.17 17.31 11.98
CA TYR A 217 -15.81 18.05 13.19
C TYR A 217 -15.03 19.33 12.88
N SER A 218 -15.09 20.27 13.83
CA SER A 218 -14.19 21.41 13.93
C SER A 218 -14.04 21.76 15.42
N ASP A 219 -14.62 22.88 15.88
CA ASP A 219 -14.81 23.21 17.31
C ASP A 219 -15.81 22.25 17.99
N GLU A 220 -16.80 21.80 17.23
CA GLU A 220 -17.83 20.87 17.66
C GLU A 220 -17.85 19.63 16.76
N THR A 221 -18.61 18.62 17.18
CA THR A 221 -18.80 17.38 16.41
C THR A 221 -20.22 17.36 15.84
N PHE A 222 -20.35 17.00 14.57
CA PHE A 222 -21.63 16.99 13.86
C PHE A 222 -21.91 15.61 13.28
N THR A 223 -23.13 15.12 13.54
CA THR A 223 -23.66 13.98 12.82
C THR A 223 -24.15 14.43 11.46
N VAL A 224 -23.55 13.93 10.37
CA VAL A 224 -24.09 14.15 9.03
C VAL A 224 -25.12 13.07 8.74
N PHE A 225 -24.72 11.79 8.86
CA PHE A 225 -25.65 10.66 8.84
C PHE A 225 -25.09 9.39 9.50
N LEU A 226 -25.96 8.63 10.15
CA LEU A 226 -25.61 7.37 10.83
C LEU A 226 -25.56 6.16 9.87
N LEU A 227 -25.01 5.03 10.33
CA LEU A 227 -24.80 3.81 9.51
C LEU A 227 -26.10 3.21 8.98
N ASN A 228 -27.22 3.39 9.68
CA ASN A 228 -28.55 2.89 9.30
C ASN A 228 -29.47 3.96 8.68
N GLN A 229 -28.99 5.19 8.46
CA GLN A 229 -29.85 6.28 8.02
C GLN A 229 -30.25 6.16 6.55
N TYR A 230 -29.33 5.75 5.68
CA TYR A 230 -29.54 5.61 4.25
C TYR A 230 -29.23 4.19 3.79
N SER A 231 -30.11 3.63 2.97
CA SER A 231 -29.94 2.29 2.38
C SER A 231 -29.49 2.34 0.92
N LEU A 232 -29.75 3.47 0.23
CA LEU A 232 -29.36 3.68 -1.16
C LEU A 232 -28.04 4.44 -1.23
N LYS A 233 -27.11 3.92 -2.03
CA LYS A 233 -25.83 4.58 -2.33
C LYS A 233 -26.03 6.00 -2.88
N SER A 234 -27.04 6.22 -3.72
CA SER A 234 -27.37 7.53 -4.31
C SER A 234 -27.59 8.60 -3.24
N ASP A 235 -28.32 8.26 -2.18
CA ASP A 235 -28.69 9.22 -1.12
C ASP A 235 -27.45 9.61 -0.31
N ILE A 236 -26.57 8.63 -0.04
CA ILE A 236 -25.29 8.86 0.62
C ILE A 236 -24.40 9.78 -0.22
N LEU A 237 -24.29 9.51 -1.52
CA LEU A 237 -23.50 10.31 -2.44
C LEU A 237 -24.03 11.75 -2.54
N GLU A 238 -25.35 11.94 -2.53
CA GLU A 238 -25.97 13.27 -2.47
C GLU A 238 -25.64 14.01 -1.16
N GLN A 239 -25.69 13.34 0.00
CA GLN A 239 -25.31 13.96 1.27
C GLN A 239 -23.83 14.37 1.29
N ILE A 240 -22.93 13.56 0.72
CA ILE A 240 -21.51 13.90 0.59
C ILE A 240 -21.34 15.12 -0.30
N GLN A 241 -22.05 15.21 -1.42
CA GLN A 241 -21.98 16.36 -2.33
C GLN A 241 -22.53 17.64 -1.69
N ASN A 242 -23.50 17.54 -0.79
CA ASN A 242 -24.12 18.69 -0.11
C ASN A 242 -23.50 19.00 1.26
N LEU A 243 -22.42 18.29 1.64
CA LEU A 243 -21.75 18.47 2.92
C LEU A 243 -21.27 19.93 3.12
N PRO A 244 -21.67 20.62 4.20
CA PRO A 244 -21.29 22.00 4.46
C PRO A 244 -19.90 22.11 5.13
N TYR A 245 -19.14 23.12 4.72
CA TYR A 245 -17.91 23.53 5.39
C TYR A 245 -18.25 24.30 6.68
N ARG A 246 -17.63 23.96 7.81
CA ARG A 246 -17.96 24.55 9.12
C ARG A 246 -16.93 25.57 9.61
N SER A 247 -15.65 25.40 9.26
CA SER A 247 -14.53 26.17 9.83
C SER A 247 -14.48 26.07 11.38
N GLY A 248 -13.49 26.68 12.01
CA GLY A 248 -13.21 26.55 13.46
C GLY A 248 -11.86 25.89 13.75
N GLY A 249 -11.66 25.45 15.00
CA GLY A 249 -10.52 24.64 15.43
C GLY A 249 -10.63 23.18 14.97
N SER A 250 -9.71 22.33 15.44
CA SER A 250 -9.68 20.89 15.15
C SER A 250 -9.54 20.10 16.45
N TYR A 251 -10.65 19.57 16.97
CA TYR A 251 -10.68 18.76 18.19
C TYR A 251 -10.80 17.26 17.87
N THR A 252 -9.72 16.70 17.31
CA THR A 252 -9.69 15.34 16.78
C THR A 252 -9.93 14.28 17.87
N GLY A 253 -9.38 14.47 19.07
CA GLY A 253 -9.57 13.54 20.19
C GLY A 253 -11.03 13.42 20.60
N THR A 254 -11.70 14.56 20.76
CA THR A 254 -13.14 14.65 21.04
C THR A 254 -13.96 14.00 19.93
N ALA A 255 -13.58 14.23 18.67
CA ALA A 255 -14.23 13.65 17.50
C ALA A 255 -14.11 12.11 17.43
N LEU A 256 -12.96 11.55 17.79
CA LEU A 256 -12.75 10.10 17.90
C LEU A 256 -13.66 9.48 18.98
N ASP A 257 -13.77 10.12 20.16
CA ASP A 257 -14.65 9.65 21.23
C ASP A 257 -16.14 9.78 20.82
N PHE A 258 -16.50 10.84 20.09
CA PHE A 258 -17.84 11.04 19.55
C PHE A 258 -18.26 9.94 18.58
N VAL A 259 -17.40 9.56 17.64
CA VAL A 259 -17.68 8.46 16.71
C VAL A 259 -17.86 7.13 17.46
N ARG A 260 -17.02 6.88 18.48
CA ARG A 260 -17.13 5.70 19.35
C ARG A 260 -18.48 5.60 20.07
N THR A 261 -19.01 6.72 20.56
CA THR A 261 -20.25 6.71 21.38
C THR A 261 -21.52 6.90 20.57
N THR A 262 -21.42 7.43 19.35
CA THR A 262 -22.59 7.80 18.55
C THR A 262 -22.80 6.85 17.38
N TYR A 263 -21.74 6.48 16.65
CA TYR A 263 -21.87 5.71 15.41
C TYR A 263 -21.71 4.20 15.63
N PHE A 264 -20.72 3.81 16.44
CA PHE A 264 -20.48 2.40 16.75
C PHE A 264 -21.38 1.90 17.89
N THR A 265 -22.69 2.09 17.71
CA THR A 265 -23.77 1.63 18.58
C THR A 265 -24.83 0.90 17.76
N GLU A 266 -25.52 -0.06 18.36
CA GLU A 266 -26.60 -0.80 17.69
C GLU A 266 -27.71 0.14 17.19
N SER A 267 -28.09 1.14 17.98
CA SER A 267 -29.10 2.14 17.62
C SER A 267 -28.72 2.97 16.40
N ALA A 268 -27.43 3.18 16.16
CA ALA A 268 -26.93 3.90 15.00
C ALA A 268 -26.65 2.99 13.79
N GLY A 269 -26.90 1.68 13.91
CA GLY A 269 -26.75 0.72 12.82
C GLY A 269 -25.45 -0.06 12.80
N SER A 270 -24.61 0.05 13.83
CA SER A 270 -23.41 -0.79 13.96
C SER A 270 -23.79 -2.24 14.21
N ARG A 271 -23.17 -3.14 13.45
CA ARG A 271 -23.30 -4.58 13.46
C ARG A 271 -22.13 -5.25 14.18
N VAL A 272 -21.50 -4.55 15.13
CA VAL A 272 -20.37 -5.08 15.90
C VAL A 272 -20.73 -6.39 16.63
N LEU A 273 -21.97 -6.55 17.10
CA LEU A 273 -22.45 -7.78 17.73
C LEU A 273 -22.65 -8.94 16.75
N GLU A 274 -22.83 -8.64 15.46
CA GLU A 274 -22.88 -9.61 14.37
C GLU A 274 -21.47 -9.95 13.86
N ASN A 275 -20.42 -9.49 14.54
CA ASN A 275 -19.02 -9.64 14.15
C ASN A 275 -18.65 -8.97 12.83
N VAL A 276 -19.42 -7.98 12.38
CA VAL A 276 -19.09 -7.19 11.20
C VAL A 276 -17.90 -6.28 11.52
N PRO A 277 -16.86 -6.22 10.66
CA PRO A 277 -15.74 -5.30 10.79
C PRO A 277 -16.18 -3.84 10.94
N GLN A 278 -15.58 -3.14 11.91
CA GLN A 278 -15.88 -1.74 12.21
C GLN A 278 -14.66 -0.88 11.83
N VAL A 279 -14.87 0.15 11.01
CA VAL A 279 -13.78 0.94 10.43
C VAL A 279 -14.05 2.44 10.59
N VAL A 280 -13.04 3.18 11.06
CA VAL A 280 -12.98 4.65 10.99
C VAL A 280 -11.99 5.04 9.91
N ILE A 281 -12.38 6.00 9.07
CA ILE A 281 -11.48 6.66 8.14
C ILE A 281 -11.44 8.14 8.53
N LEU A 282 -10.37 8.55 9.21
CA LEU A 282 -10.11 9.92 9.62
C LEU A 282 -9.42 10.67 8.47
N VAL A 283 -9.97 11.83 8.08
CA VAL A 283 -9.34 12.76 7.13
C VAL A 283 -9.04 14.07 7.85
N THR A 284 -7.77 14.45 7.94
CA THR A 284 -7.31 15.63 8.69
C THR A 284 -5.99 16.18 8.12
N ASP A 285 -5.68 17.43 8.41
CA ASP A 285 -4.38 18.06 8.17
C ASP A 285 -3.45 18.01 9.40
N GLY A 286 -3.78 17.16 10.39
CA GLY A 286 -2.86 16.66 11.41
C GLY A 286 -2.71 17.49 12.68
N GLU A 287 -3.18 18.73 12.68
CA GLU A 287 -3.18 19.56 13.87
C GLU A 287 -4.43 19.29 14.71
N SER A 288 -4.23 18.90 15.97
CA SER A 288 -5.32 18.74 16.95
C SER A 288 -5.10 19.63 18.17
N ASN A 289 -6.17 20.31 18.59
CA ASN A 289 -6.24 21.18 19.77
C ASN A 289 -6.46 20.41 21.08
N ASP A 290 -6.67 19.10 21.01
CA ASP A 290 -6.84 18.20 22.15
C ASP A 290 -6.03 16.90 22.01
N GLU A 291 -6.01 16.11 23.09
CA GLU A 291 -5.28 14.84 23.20
C GLU A 291 -5.95 13.72 22.40
N VAL A 292 -5.22 13.13 21.45
CA VAL A 292 -5.77 12.14 20.49
C VAL A 292 -5.53 10.68 20.90
N LYS A 293 -4.45 10.42 21.65
CA LYS A 293 -3.96 9.07 21.97
C LYS A 293 -4.98 8.22 22.72
N MET A 294 -5.54 8.78 23.79
CA MET A 294 -6.48 8.06 24.65
C MET A 294 -7.79 7.73 23.93
N PRO A 295 -8.46 8.70 23.25
CA PRO A 295 -9.63 8.40 22.41
C PRO A 295 -9.36 7.36 21.32
N ALA A 296 -8.23 7.46 20.61
CA ALA A 296 -7.86 6.48 19.59
C ALA A 296 -7.66 5.07 20.17
N ASN A 297 -7.00 4.95 21.32
CA ASN A 297 -6.82 3.67 21.99
C ASN A 297 -8.15 3.04 22.44
N LYS A 298 -9.14 3.85 22.84
CA LYS A 298 -10.49 3.33 23.17
C LYS A 298 -11.20 2.74 21.95
N LEU A 299 -11.04 3.34 20.77
CA LEU A 299 -11.55 2.78 19.51
C LEU A 299 -10.85 1.45 19.18
N LYS A 300 -9.51 1.46 19.16
CA LYS A 300 -8.70 0.28 18.83
C LYS A 300 -8.94 -0.89 19.78
N ALA A 301 -9.08 -0.63 21.09
CA ALA A 301 -9.39 -1.64 22.08
C ALA A 301 -10.78 -2.30 21.90
N ARG A 302 -11.69 -1.66 21.15
CA ARG A 302 -12.99 -2.24 20.76
C ARG A 302 -12.93 -3.03 19.45
N GLY A 303 -11.74 -3.22 18.88
CA GLY A 303 -11.57 -3.89 17.59
C GLY A 303 -11.95 -3.01 16.39
N ILE A 304 -12.10 -1.71 16.59
CA ILE A 304 -12.35 -0.77 15.49
C ILE A 304 -11.01 -0.47 14.80
N SER A 305 -10.97 -0.66 13.49
CA SER A 305 -9.82 -0.31 12.66
C SER A 305 -9.87 1.17 12.31
N VAL A 306 -8.81 1.90 12.62
CA VAL A 306 -8.68 3.35 12.42
C VAL A 306 -7.64 3.61 11.35
N TYR A 307 -8.14 4.03 10.18
CA TYR A 307 -7.36 4.58 9.08
C TYR A 307 -7.24 6.08 9.25
N VAL A 308 -6.07 6.63 8.93
CA VAL A 308 -5.78 8.06 9.02
C VAL A 308 -5.22 8.53 7.69
N ILE A 309 -5.84 9.55 7.13
CA ILE A 309 -5.40 10.27 5.94
C ILE A 309 -4.96 11.65 6.43
N GLY A 310 -3.65 11.82 6.56
CA GLY A 310 -2.98 13.06 6.94
C GLY A 310 -2.55 13.84 5.71
N ILE A 311 -2.96 15.10 5.61
CA ILE A 311 -2.71 15.94 4.44
C ILE A 311 -1.80 17.10 4.83
N ASN A 312 -0.66 17.23 4.14
CA ASN A 312 0.35 18.26 4.38
C ASN A 312 0.86 18.29 5.84
N VAL A 313 1.05 17.11 6.44
CA VAL A 313 1.45 16.97 7.85
C VAL A 313 2.93 16.67 7.94
N GLN A 314 3.71 17.62 8.48
CA GLN A 314 5.16 17.46 8.63
C GLN A 314 5.52 16.51 9.78
N ASP A 315 4.87 16.67 10.94
CA ASP A 315 5.05 15.77 12.09
C ASP A 315 3.85 14.83 12.21
N THR A 316 4.04 13.59 11.76
CA THR A 316 2.99 12.57 11.78
C THR A 316 2.85 11.87 13.14
N THR A 317 3.59 12.25 14.18
CA THR A 317 3.60 11.56 15.47
C THR A 317 2.19 11.39 16.04
N LYS A 318 1.39 12.46 16.07
CA LYS A 318 -0.02 12.40 16.53
C LYS A 318 -0.86 11.46 15.66
N LEU A 319 -0.66 11.48 14.35
CA LEU A 319 -1.40 10.61 13.41
C LEU A 319 -1.05 9.13 13.61
N GLN A 320 0.21 8.83 13.88
CA GLN A 320 0.68 7.48 14.20
C GLN A 320 0.08 6.96 15.51
N GLU A 321 -0.19 7.83 16.49
CA GLU A 321 -0.89 7.45 17.72
C GLU A 321 -2.36 7.11 17.46
N ILE A 322 -2.98 7.72 16.47
CA ILE A 322 -4.38 7.48 16.09
C ILE A 322 -4.51 6.16 15.31
N ALA A 323 -3.74 6.03 14.23
CA ALA A 323 -3.84 4.91 13.30
C ALA A 323 -3.64 3.54 13.96
N ASN A 324 -4.20 2.51 13.34
CA ASN A 324 -3.84 1.12 13.65
C ASN A 324 -2.43 0.80 13.15
N LYS A 325 -1.89 -0.34 13.59
CA LYS A 325 -0.62 -0.89 13.09
C LYS A 325 -0.90 -2.05 12.13
N PRO A 326 -0.03 -2.28 11.13
CA PRO A 326 1.19 -1.53 10.83
C PRO A 326 0.90 -0.21 10.11
N LEU A 327 1.71 0.83 10.37
CA LEU A 327 1.44 2.20 9.91
C LEU A 327 1.39 2.31 8.38
N ASN A 328 2.20 1.56 7.65
CA ASN A 328 2.20 1.53 6.18
C ASN A 328 0.86 1.07 5.57
N LYS A 329 -0.06 0.51 6.37
CA LYS A 329 -1.41 0.10 5.93
C LYS A 329 -2.52 1.02 6.42
N PHE A 330 -2.33 1.71 7.54
CA PHE A 330 -3.39 2.47 8.22
C PHE A 330 -3.12 3.97 8.29
N LEU A 331 -1.93 4.44 7.91
CA LEU A 331 -1.57 5.85 7.85
C LEU A 331 -1.17 6.22 6.41
N PHE A 332 -1.95 7.11 5.81
CA PHE A 332 -1.72 7.69 4.50
C PHE A 332 -1.31 9.15 4.70
N SER A 333 -0.01 9.44 4.58
CA SER A 333 0.52 10.80 4.62
C SER A 333 0.70 11.29 3.19
N ILE A 334 0.02 12.36 2.80
CA ILE A 334 0.12 12.97 1.47
C ILE A 334 0.49 14.43 1.57
N ASP A 335 1.22 14.94 0.59
CA ASP A 335 1.75 16.31 0.63
C ASP A 335 0.73 17.37 0.21
N SER A 336 -0.32 16.99 -0.53
CA SER A 336 -1.35 17.91 -1.03
C SER A 336 -2.72 17.25 -1.13
N TYR A 337 -3.78 18.05 -0.99
CA TYR A 337 -5.16 17.67 -1.26
C TYR A 337 -5.39 17.24 -2.72
N ASP A 338 -4.52 17.61 -3.66
CA ASP A 338 -4.63 17.19 -5.07
C ASP A 338 -4.41 15.68 -5.24
N VAL A 339 -3.59 15.08 -4.37
CA VAL A 339 -3.26 13.64 -4.39
C VAL A 339 -4.42 12.78 -3.85
N LEU A 340 -5.40 13.39 -3.17
CA LEU A 340 -6.54 12.67 -2.59
C LEU A 340 -7.31 11.85 -3.64
N GLN A 341 -7.33 12.27 -4.91
CA GLN A 341 -8.05 11.54 -5.96
C GLN A 341 -7.42 10.19 -6.31
N ASP A 342 -6.14 9.99 -6.01
CA ASP A 342 -5.41 8.75 -6.32
C ASP A 342 -5.45 7.73 -5.18
N LEU A 343 -5.78 8.20 -3.96
CA LEU A 343 -5.85 7.36 -2.75
C LEU A 343 -6.97 6.32 -2.70
N PRO A 344 -8.16 6.47 -3.33
CA PRO A 344 -9.23 5.49 -3.18
C PRO A 344 -8.80 4.07 -3.50
N ARG A 345 -7.97 3.88 -4.54
CA ARG A 345 -7.49 2.55 -4.93
C ARG A 345 -6.62 1.91 -3.85
N SER A 346 -5.60 2.61 -3.36
CA SER A 346 -4.69 2.09 -2.33
C SER A 346 -5.38 1.91 -0.99
N LEU A 347 -6.28 2.82 -0.62
CA LEU A 347 -7.09 2.71 0.60
C LEU A 347 -8.02 1.49 0.55
N LEU A 348 -8.74 1.27 -0.56
CA LEU A 348 -9.62 0.11 -0.71
C LEU A 348 -8.84 -1.21 -0.63
N GLN A 349 -7.65 -1.26 -1.23
CA GLN A 349 -6.79 -2.45 -1.19
C GLN A 349 -6.36 -2.80 0.23
N THR A 350 -5.92 -1.80 1.01
CA THR A 350 -5.53 -2.02 2.42
C THR A 350 -6.73 -2.31 3.33
N MET A 351 -7.91 -1.76 3.03
CA MET A 351 -9.16 -2.05 3.75
C MET A 351 -9.60 -3.51 3.58
N CYS A 352 -9.48 -4.07 2.39
CA CYS A 352 -9.78 -5.49 2.16
C CYS A 352 -8.92 -6.39 3.08
N PHE A 353 -7.62 -6.09 3.19
CA PHE A 353 -6.72 -6.82 4.08
C PHE A 353 -7.14 -6.73 5.56
N ALA A 354 -7.49 -5.54 6.06
CA ALA A 354 -7.91 -5.38 7.46
C ALA A 354 -9.24 -6.10 7.74
N ILE A 355 -10.23 -5.94 6.86
CA ILE A 355 -11.53 -6.61 6.95
C ILE A 355 -11.34 -8.13 6.97
N GLU A 356 -10.53 -8.67 6.06
CA GLU A 356 -10.22 -10.10 6.05
C GLU A 356 -9.48 -10.58 7.30
N SER A 357 -8.52 -9.79 7.81
CA SER A 357 -7.79 -10.16 9.03
C SER A 357 -8.69 -10.19 10.28
N GLN A 358 -9.68 -9.30 10.37
CA GLN A 358 -10.67 -9.31 11.46
C GLN A 358 -11.61 -10.51 11.38
N ILE A 359 -11.85 -11.03 10.18
CA ILE A 359 -12.65 -12.24 9.94
C ILE A 359 -11.82 -13.51 10.23
N LYS A 360 -10.55 -13.56 9.77
CA LYS A 360 -9.66 -14.74 9.87
C LYS A 360 -8.97 -14.90 11.23
N GLY A 361 -8.79 -13.81 11.99
CA GLY A 361 -8.12 -13.81 13.30
C GLY A 361 -8.97 -14.33 14.47
N LYS A 362 -10.02 -15.09 14.18
CA LYS A 362 -10.93 -15.71 15.16
C LYS A 362 -10.88 -17.23 15.08
#